data_AF-A0A2R4M6M8-F1
#
_entry.id   AF-A0A2R4M6M8-F1
#
_cell.length_a   1.000
_cell.length_b   1.000
_cell.length_c   1.000
_cell.angle_alpha   90.00
_cell.angle_beta   90.00
_cell.angle_gamma   90.00
#
_symmetry.space_group_name_H-M   'P 1'
#
loop_
_entity.id
_entity.type
_entity.pdbx_description
1 polymer ?
#
loop_
_entity_poly.entity_id
_entity_poly.type
_entity_poly.pdbx_seq_one_letter_code
_entity_poly.pdbx_strand_id
1 'polypeptide(L)'
;MSDEVTNHLGGFRVENGTRSMTESVLSRVHHGIFMMAAARLQREVKMVASEAFVTGIEGDDFKNEVEVLTTLLDTYSIDSGSVLVSVFSDVTALTRSAKDLRQLVTGLDSIRVLCRVEAGRLGANSVSLMPVIDQLDKFHIEIDATLERIMHLSERVKTLVEASMPRVFNGSLRYHHS
;
A
#
# COMPACT_ATOMS: atom_id res chain seq x y z
N MET A 1 -8.86 21.21 -12.19
CA MET A 1 -7.95 21.39 -11.03
C MET A 1 -8.58 20.95 -9.70
N SER A 2 -9.65 21.57 -9.18
CA SER A 2 -10.22 21.12 -7.88
C SER A 2 -10.70 19.67 -7.90
N ASP A 3 -11.43 19.25 -8.93
CA ASP A 3 -11.94 17.88 -9.04
C ASP A 3 -10.83 16.85 -9.27
N GLU A 4 -9.78 17.24 -9.98
CA GLU A 4 -8.61 16.41 -10.29
C GLU A 4 -7.75 16.14 -9.05
N VAL A 5 -7.44 17.19 -8.28
CA VAL A 5 -6.76 17.06 -6.98
C VAL A 5 -7.62 16.23 -6.02
N THR A 6 -8.93 16.47 -5.99
CA THR A 6 -9.87 15.69 -5.15
C THR A 6 -9.87 14.21 -5.54
N ASN A 7 -9.81 13.90 -6.84
CA ASN A 7 -9.72 12.53 -7.33
C ASN A 7 -8.42 11.84 -6.89
N HIS A 8 -7.27 12.52 -7.02
CA HIS A 8 -5.99 11.98 -6.54
C HIS A 8 -5.94 11.82 -5.02
N LEU A 9 -6.54 12.75 -4.26
CA LEU A 9 -6.72 12.63 -2.82
C LEU A 9 -7.67 11.48 -2.45
N GLY A 10 -8.62 11.14 -3.32
CA GLY A 10 -9.43 9.94 -3.22
C GLY A 10 -8.58 8.67 -3.12
N GLY A 11 -7.45 8.63 -3.82
CA GLY A 11 -6.48 7.53 -3.73
C GLY A 11 -5.81 7.35 -2.37
N PHE A 12 -5.95 8.30 -1.43
CA PHE A 12 -5.44 8.20 -0.05
C PHE A 12 -6.47 7.63 0.93
N ARG A 13 -7.72 7.42 0.47
CA ARG A 13 -8.83 6.96 1.29
C ARG A 13 -9.42 5.68 0.71
N VAL A 14 -10.02 4.88 1.57
CA VAL A 14 -10.74 3.65 1.20
C VAL A 14 -12.15 3.69 1.79
N GLU A 15 -13.01 2.76 1.39
CA GLU A 15 -14.39 2.64 1.89
C GLU A 15 -15.20 3.94 1.70
N ASN A 16 -15.23 4.50 0.49
CA ASN A 16 -15.89 5.78 0.18
C ASN A 16 -15.42 6.96 1.04
N GLY A 17 -14.20 6.89 1.57
CA GLY A 17 -13.59 7.96 2.34
C GLY A 17 -13.60 7.74 3.86
N THR A 18 -14.31 6.77 4.40
CA THR A 18 -14.45 6.62 5.87
C THR A 18 -13.15 6.27 6.55
N ARG A 19 -12.21 5.62 5.86
CA ARG A 19 -10.92 5.20 6.41
C ARG A 19 -9.74 5.71 5.60
N SER A 20 -8.65 5.98 6.33
CA SER A 20 -7.36 6.19 5.69
C SER A 20 -6.89 4.88 5.06
N MET A 21 -6.26 4.97 3.89
CA MET A 21 -5.66 3.78 3.28
C MET A 21 -4.60 3.15 4.19
N THR A 22 -3.84 3.95 4.94
CA THR A 22 -2.81 3.46 5.85
C THR A 22 -3.38 2.53 6.92
N GLU A 23 -4.50 2.90 7.55
CA GLU A 23 -5.16 2.08 8.57
C GLU A 23 -5.68 0.75 7.98
N SER A 24 -6.31 0.81 6.81
CA SER A 24 -6.81 -0.38 6.12
C SER A 24 -5.70 -1.31 5.64
N VAL A 25 -4.64 -0.76 5.05
CA VAL A 25 -3.47 -1.52 4.60
C VAL A 25 -2.79 -2.19 5.80
N LEU A 26 -2.56 -1.48 6.90
CA LEU A 26 -1.90 -2.04 8.07
C LEU A 26 -2.69 -3.21 8.68
N SER A 27 -4.01 -3.05 8.85
CA SER A 27 -4.89 -4.11 9.35
C SER A 27 -4.83 -5.37 8.46
N ARG A 28 -4.90 -5.17 7.14
CA ARG A 28 -4.80 -6.28 6.16
C ARG A 28 -3.43 -6.94 6.15
N VAL A 29 -2.34 -6.17 6.23
CA VAL A 29 -0.98 -6.73 6.32
C VAL A 29 -0.84 -7.60 7.57
N HIS A 30 -1.29 -7.14 8.74
CA HIS A 30 -1.26 -7.94 9.96
C HIS A 30 -2.07 -9.23 9.82
N HIS A 31 -3.27 -9.15 9.25
CA HIS A 31 -4.12 -10.30 9.01
C HIS A 31 -3.47 -11.32 8.05
N GLY A 32 -2.91 -10.84 6.93
CA GLY A 32 -2.23 -11.69 5.95
C GLY A 32 -0.99 -12.38 6.54
N ILE A 33 -0.17 -11.65 7.30
CA ILE A 33 1.00 -12.21 8.00
C ILE A 33 0.57 -13.26 9.03
N PHE A 34 -0.46 -12.98 9.81
CA PHE A 34 -1.00 -13.93 10.80
C PHE A 34 -1.45 -15.23 10.12
N MET A 35 -2.26 -15.14 9.05
CA MET A 35 -2.72 -16.31 8.31
C MET A 35 -1.56 -17.08 7.66
N MET A 36 -0.54 -16.39 7.14
CA MET A 36 0.65 -17.04 6.60
C MET A 36 1.44 -17.79 7.68
N ALA A 37 1.59 -17.21 8.88
CA ALA A 37 2.23 -17.87 10.01
C ALA A 37 1.41 -19.08 10.50
N ALA A 38 0.09 -18.93 10.60
CA ALA A 38 -0.82 -20.01 10.95
C ALA A 38 -0.74 -21.16 9.94
N ALA A 39 -0.75 -20.87 8.63
CA ALA A 39 -0.58 -21.86 7.58
C ALA A 39 0.77 -22.60 7.68
N ARG A 40 1.86 -21.92 8.05
CA ARG A 40 3.15 -22.58 8.26
C ARG A 40 3.10 -23.58 9.42
N LEU A 41 2.60 -23.16 10.58
CA LEU A 41 2.43 -24.05 11.74
C LEU A 41 1.51 -25.23 11.41
N GLN A 42 0.40 -24.96 10.74
CA GLN A 42 -0.57 -25.97 10.33
C GLN A 42 0.04 -27.02 9.40
N ARG A 43 0.95 -26.61 8.51
CA ARG A 43 1.69 -27.54 7.64
C ARG A 43 2.56 -28.49 8.45
N GLU A 44 3.27 -27.99 9.47
CA GLU A 44 4.09 -28.82 10.34
C GLU A 44 3.23 -29.82 11.12
N VAL A 45 2.11 -29.37 11.68
CA VAL A 45 1.13 -30.24 12.36
C VAL A 45 0.60 -31.31 11.41
N LYS A 46 0.21 -30.94 10.19
CA LYS A 46 -0.26 -31.88 9.16
C LYS A 46 0.80 -32.95 8.84
N MET A 47 2.07 -32.57 8.76
CA MET A 47 3.15 -33.52 8.46
C MET A 47 3.28 -34.57 9.57
N VAL A 48 3.31 -34.13 10.84
CA VAL A 48 3.37 -35.02 12.00
C VAL A 48 2.12 -35.90 12.07
N ALA A 49 0.94 -35.32 11.85
CA ALA A 49 -0.31 -36.06 11.85
C ALA A 49 -0.33 -37.13 10.73
N SER A 50 0.08 -36.77 9.51
CA SER A 50 0.13 -37.73 8.39
C SER A 50 1.05 -38.92 8.69
N GLU A 51 2.18 -38.70 9.38
CA GLU A 51 3.08 -39.76 9.82
C GLU A 51 2.45 -40.66 10.90
N ALA A 52 1.76 -40.08 11.88
CA ALA A 52 1.03 -40.82 12.92
C ALA A 52 -0.08 -41.72 12.33
N PHE A 53 -0.78 -41.23 11.30
CA PHE A 53 -1.80 -42.01 10.58
C PHE A 53 -1.18 -43.22 9.86
N VAL A 54 -0.08 -43.03 9.14
CA VAL A 54 0.59 -44.11 8.38
C VAL A 54 1.17 -45.18 9.32
N THR A 55 1.64 -44.79 10.49
CA THR A 55 2.21 -45.71 11.50
C THR A 55 1.15 -46.46 12.30
N GLY A 56 -0.14 -46.16 12.10
CA GLY A 56 -1.26 -46.85 12.76
C GLY A 56 -1.37 -46.56 14.25
N ILE A 57 -0.77 -45.45 14.72
CA ILE A 57 -0.84 -45.02 16.12
C ILE A 57 -2.25 -44.48 16.44
N GLU A 58 -2.95 -43.95 15.44
CA GLU A 58 -4.23 -43.26 15.58
C GLU A 58 -5.40 -44.01 14.89
N GLY A 59 -6.63 -43.77 15.37
CA GLY A 59 -7.85 -44.42 14.89
C GLY A 59 -8.50 -43.77 13.66
N ASP A 60 -9.61 -44.35 13.17
CA ASP A 60 -10.28 -43.90 11.92
C ASP A 60 -10.78 -42.43 11.95
N ASP A 61 -11.19 -41.90 13.11
CA ASP A 61 -11.64 -40.50 13.26
C ASP A 61 -10.52 -39.48 12.97
N PHE A 62 -9.27 -39.89 13.11
CA PHE A 62 -8.09 -39.06 12.87
C PHE A 62 -7.95 -38.64 11.40
N LYS A 63 -8.48 -39.44 10.47
CA LYS A 63 -8.51 -39.09 9.05
C LYS A 63 -9.33 -37.82 8.78
N ASN A 64 -10.49 -37.69 9.44
CA ASN A 64 -11.33 -36.50 9.31
C ASN A 64 -10.61 -35.26 9.88
N GLU A 65 -9.86 -35.43 10.97
CA GLU A 65 -9.07 -34.33 11.54
C GLU A 65 -7.97 -33.86 10.58
N VAL A 66 -7.21 -34.79 9.98
CA VAL A 66 -6.19 -34.45 8.96
C VAL A 66 -6.80 -33.74 7.74
N GLU A 67 -8.02 -34.11 7.34
CA GLU A 67 -8.75 -33.45 6.26
C GLU A 67 -9.11 -32.00 6.63
N VAL A 68 -9.71 -31.78 7.81
CA VAL A 68 -10.03 -30.44 8.32
C VAL A 68 -8.77 -29.58 8.42
N LEU A 69 -7.68 -30.12 8.96
CA LEU A 69 -6.41 -29.41 9.08
C LEU A 69 -5.83 -29.03 7.71
N THR A 70 -6.00 -29.90 6.71
CA THR A 70 -5.61 -29.64 5.32
C THR A 70 -6.44 -28.52 4.70
N THR A 71 -7.77 -28.55 4.87
CA THR A 71 -8.64 -27.50 4.35
C THR A 71 -8.28 -26.15 4.96
N LEU A 72 -8.06 -26.08 6.27
CA LEU A 72 -7.64 -24.84 6.95
C LEU A 72 -6.30 -24.31 6.42
N LEU A 73 -5.32 -25.20 6.22
CA LEU A 73 -4.03 -24.85 5.62
C LEU A 73 -4.20 -24.20 4.25
N ASP A 74 -5.00 -24.82 3.38
CA ASP A 74 -5.22 -24.35 2.02
C ASP A 74 -5.96 -23.01 2.02
N THR A 75 -7.01 -22.87 2.83
CA THR A 75 -7.76 -21.62 3.00
C THR A 75 -6.84 -20.49 3.47
N TYR A 76 -6.09 -20.67 4.55
CA TYR A 76 -5.18 -19.62 5.05
C TYR A 76 -4.07 -19.27 4.06
N SER A 77 -3.58 -20.24 3.30
CA SER A 77 -2.58 -20.00 2.26
C SER A 77 -3.13 -19.15 1.10
N ILE A 78 -4.37 -19.42 0.68
CA ILE A 78 -5.04 -18.66 -0.38
C ILE A 78 -5.41 -17.26 0.11
N ASP A 79 -6.04 -17.16 1.27
CA ASP A 79 -6.51 -15.90 1.82
C ASP A 79 -5.34 -14.95 2.13
N SER A 80 -4.25 -15.45 2.71
CA SER A 80 -3.04 -14.64 2.93
C SER A 80 -2.44 -14.13 1.63
N GLY A 81 -2.36 -14.96 0.59
CA GLY A 81 -1.92 -14.54 -0.74
C GLY A 81 -2.80 -13.44 -1.33
N SER A 82 -4.12 -13.63 -1.30
CA SER A 82 -5.10 -12.67 -1.80
C SER A 82 -5.00 -11.32 -1.07
N VAL A 83 -4.88 -11.33 0.26
CA VAL A 83 -4.72 -10.13 1.08
C VAL A 83 -3.45 -9.37 0.72
N LEU A 84 -2.31 -10.07 0.57
CA LEU A 84 -1.06 -9.43 0.17
C LEU A 84 -1.13 -8.84 -1.25
N VAL A 85 -1.81 -9.50 -2.19
CA VAL A 85 -2.01 -8.98 -3.56
C VAL A 85 -2.87 -7.71 -3.54
N SER A 86 -3.91 -7.70 -2.72
CA SER A 86 -4.75 -6.52 -2.53
C SER A 86 -3.96 -5.36 -1.93
N VAL A 87 -3.14 -5.60 -0.90
CA VAL A 87 -2.24 -4.58 -0.33
C VAL A 87 -1.25 -4.05 -1.37
N PHE A 88 -0.65 -4.93 -2.17
CA PHE A 88 0.26 -4.55 -3.24
C PHE A 88 -0.39 -3.61 -4.25
N SER A 89 -1.63 -3.91 -4.65
CA SER A 89 -2.41 -3.08 -5.57
C SER A 89 -2.68 -1.69 -4.99
N ASP A 90 -3.10 -1.62 -3.74
CA ASP A 90 -3.41 -0.35 -3.07
C ASP A 90 -2.17 0.53 -2.89
N VAL A 91 -1.05 -0.07 -2.49
CA VAL A 91 0.23 0.66 -2.35
C VAL A 91 0.74 1.14 -3.71
N THR A 92 0.51 0.38 -4.78
CA THR A 92 0.83 0.81 -6.15
C THR A 92 -0.05 1.99 -6.58
N ALA A 93 -1.34 1.95 -6.26
CA ALA A 93 -2.26 3.06 -6.51
C ALA A 93 -1.87 4.32 -5.71
N LEU A 94 -1.47 4.17 -4.44
CA LEU A 94 -0.94 5.25 -3.61
C LEU A 94 0.27 5.92 -4.26
N THR A 95 1.26 5.13 -4.70
CA THR A 95 2.47 5.65 -5.34
C THR A 95 2.13 6.45 -6.60
N ARG A 96 1.18 5.95 -7.40
CA ARG A 96 0.71 6.65 -8.60
C ARG A 96 0.02 7.97 -8.25
N SER A 97 -0.92 7.97 -7.31
CA SER A 97 -1.61 9.19 -6.88
C SER A 97 -0.65 10.22 -6.29
N ALA A 98 0.34 9.79 -5.51
CA ALA A 98 1.37 10.69 -4.98
C ALA A 98 2.24 11.30 -6.09
N LYS A 99 2.61 10.49 -7.10
CA LYS A 99 3.36 10.95 -8.27
C LYS A 99 2.57 11.98 -9.09
N ASP A 100 1.29 11.70 -9.34
CA ASP A 100 0.42 12.59 -10.12
C ASP A 100 0.21 13.93 -9.37
N LEU A 101 -0.05 13.90 -8.06
CA LEU A 101 -0.11 15.11 -7.23
C LEU A 101 1.19 15.90 -7.28
N ARG A 102 2.33 15.22 -7.24
CA ARG A 102 3.63 15.89 -7.30
C ARG A 102 3.82 16.59 -8.64
N GLN A 103 3.44 15.95 -9.75
CA GLN A 103 3.48 16.54 -11.07
C GLN A 103 2.60 17.80 -11.17
N LEU A 104 1.40 17.79 -10.57
CA LEU A 104 0.55 18.97 -10.49
C LEU A 104 1.21 20.09 -9.69
N VAL A 105 1.82 19.76 -8.54
CA VAL A 105 2.51 20.71 -7.66
C VAL A 105 3.72 21.35 -8.36
N THR A 106 4.53 20.56 -9.07
CA THR A 106 5.64 21.06 -9.89
C THR A 106 5.15 21.91 -11.06
N GLY A 107 4.01 21.58 -11.67
CA GLY A 107 3.41 22.37 -12.75
C GLY A 107 3.08 23.81 -12.31
N LEU A 108 2.82 24.02 -11.02
CA LEU A 108 2.56 25.33 -10.44
C LEU A 108 3.82 26.17 -10.15
N ASP A 109 5.03 25.62 -10.33
CA ASP A 109 6.28 26.35 -10.05
C ASP A 109 6.46 27.58 -10.94
N SER A 110 6.01 27.50 -12.19
CA SER A 110 6.01 28.63 -13.13
C SER A 110 5.21 29.82 -12.60
N ILE A 111 4.06 29.56 -11.96
CA ILE A 111 3.19 30.60 -11.39
C ILE A 111 3.90 31.32 -10.24
N ARG A 112 4.61 30.59 -9.38
CA ARG A 112 5.34 31.18 -8.26
C ARG A 112 6.44 32.13 -8.70
N VAL A 113 7.24 31.71 -9.69
CA VAL A 113 8.32 32.54 -10.25
C VAL A 113 7.72 33.82 -10.83
N LEU A 114 6.62 33.72 -11.58
CA LEU A 114 5.91 34.87 -12.11
C LEU A 114 5.38 35.80 -11.00
N CYS A 115 4.77 35.25 -9.95
CA CYS A 115 4.31 36.03 -8.81
C CYS A 115 5.45 36.79 -8.13
N ARG A 116 6.62 36.17 -7.95
CA ARG A 116 7.79 36.82 -7.34
C ARG A 116 8.36 37.92 -8.25
N VAL A 117 8.47 37.66 -9.55
CA VAL A 117 8.92 38.67 -10.54
C VAL A 117 7.99 39.88 -10.56
N GLU A 118 6.68 39.63 -10.58
CA GLU A 118 5.66 40.68 -10.62
C GLU A 118 5.59 41.47 -9.31
N ALA A 119 5.73 40.82 -8.17
CA ALA A 119 5.87 41.48 -6.88
C ALA A 119 7.13 42.38 -6.85
N GLY A 120 8.25 41.93 -7.41
CA GLY A 120 9.47 42.74 -7.53
C GLY A 120 9.28 43.97 -8.42
N ARG A 121 8.51 43.83 -9.51
CA ARG A 121 8.16 44.94 -10.42
C ARG A 121 7.29 46.01 -9.74
N LEU A 122 6.40 45.60 -8.85
CA LEU A 122 5.48 46.49 -8.12
C LEU A 122 6.15 47.24 -6.95
N GLY A 123 7.35 46.83 -6.51
CA GLY A 123 8.14 47.54 -5.51
C GLY A 123 7.39 47.77 -4.20
N ALA A 124 7.29 49.02 -3.76
CA ALA A 124 6.61 49.37 -2.49
C ALA A 124 5.12 48.96 -2.45
N ASN A 125 4.48 48.79 -3.60
CA ASN A 125 3.04 48.44 -3.68
C ASN A 125 2.76 46.95 -3.45
N SER A 126 3.79 46.09 -3.38
CA SER A 126 3.65 44.64 -3.18
C SER A 126 4.16 44.14 -1.82
N VAL A 127 4.54 45.06 -0.92
CA VAL A 127 5.10 44.71 0.42
C VAL A 127 4.15 43.79 1.21
N SER A 128 2.84 43.94 1.06
CA SER A 128 1.83 43.07 1.69
C SER A 128 1.66 41.71 1.02
N LEU A 129 2.08 41.54 -0.24
CA LEU A 129 1.97 40.31 -1.03
C LEU A 129 3.20 39.40 -0.89
N MET A 130 4.39 39.96 -0.62
CA MET A 130 5.62 39.18 -0.43
C MET A 130 5.50 38.07 0.63
N PRO A 131 4.92 38.32 1.83
CA PRO A 131 4.75 37.27 2.84
C PRO A 131 3.87 36.10 2.35
N VAL A 132 2.85 36.39 1.54
CA VAL A 132 1.95 35.38 0.96
C VAL A 132 2.69 34.53 -0.07
N ILE A 133 3.50 35.17 -0.93
CA ILE A 133 4.33 34.47 -1.92
C ILE A 133 5.35 33.57 -1.21
N ASP A 134 6.01 34.05 -0.16
CA ASP A 134 6.97 33.25 0.60
C ASP A 134 6.30 32.09 1.35
N GLN A 135 5.06 32.27 1.82
CA GLN A 135 4.27 31.18 2.41
C GLN A 135 3.89 30.13 1.37
N LEU A 136 3.49 30.56 0.16
CA LEU A 136 3.20 29.66 -0.94
C LEU A 136 4.44 28.86 -1.33
N ASP A 137 5.61 29.50 -1.39
CA ASP A 137 6.90 28.85 -1.67
C ASP A 137 7.23 27.75 -0.66
N LYS A 138 7.16 28.06 0.63
CA LYS A 138 7.34 27.08 1.72
C LYS A 138 6.37 25.92 1.59
N PHE A 139 5.10 26.22 1.33
CA PHE A 139 4.06 25.21 1.25
C PHE A 139 4.32 24.15 0.17
N HIS A 140 4.70 24.51 -1.07
CA HIS A 140 4.99 23.42 -2.02
C HIS A 140 6.34 22.75 -1.79
N ILE A 141 7.33 23.40 -1.16
CA ILE A 141 8.56 22.67 -0.76
C ILE A 141 8.18 21.56 0.22
N GLU A 142 7.32 21.88 1.19
CA GLU A 142 6.80 20.92 2.16
C GLU A 142 5.95 19.82 1.50
N ILE A 143 5.06 20.17 0.56
CA ILE A 143 4.28 19.18 -0.18
C ILE A 143 5.17 18.28 -1.02
N ASP A 144 6.11 18.83 -1.79
CA ASP A 144 7.00 18.04 -2.65
C ASP A 144 7.80 17.03 -1.82
N ALA A 145 8.39 17.49 -0.71
CA ALA A 145 9.11 16.63 0.22
C ALA A 145 8.22 15.54 0.85
N THR A 146 6.97 15.88 1.15
CA THR A 146 6.00 14.93 1.73
C THR A 146 5.58 13.87 0.71
N LEU A 147 5.28 14.26 -0.52
CA LEU A 147 4.91 13.36 -1.60
C LEU A 147 6.06 12.43 -1.98
N GLU A 148 7.29 12.95 -2.05
CA GLU A 148 8.49 12.14 -2.26
C GLU A 148 8.66 11.08 -1.16
N ARG A 149 8.46 11.49 0.10
CA ARG A 149 8.53 10.58 1.25
C ARG A 149 7.46 9.49 1.19
N ILE A 150 6.23 9.84 0.77
CA ILE A 150 5.15 8.87 0.56
C ILE A 150 5.55 7.87 -0.53
N MET A 151 6.02 8.33 -1.69
CA MET A 151 6.44 7.46 -2.79
C MET A 151 7.55 6.49 -2.35
N HIS A 152 8.57 6.98 -1.64
CA HIS A 152 9.66 6.14 -1.12
C HIS A 152 9.18 5.09 -0.12
N LEU A 153 8.29 5.47 0.81
CA LEU A 153 7.74 4.52 1.78
C LEU A 153 6.83 3.48 1.12
N SER A 154 6.01 3.90 0.15
CA SER A 154 5.15 2.99 -0.61
C SER A 154 5.96 1.97 -1.40
N GLU A 155 7.06 2.37 -2.05
CA GLU A 155 7.94 1.43 -2.75
C GLU A 155 8.56 0.42 -1.77
N ARG A 156 8.98 0.86 -0.58
CA ARG A 156 9.48 -0.05 0.46
C ARG A 156 8.43 -1.06 0.90
N VAL A 157 7.19 -0.63 1.13
CA VAL A 157 6.08 -1.54 1.48
C VAL A 157 5.84 -2.54 0.36
N LYS A 158 5.81 -2.06 -0.89
CA LYS A 158 5.66 -2.89 -2.09
C LYS A 158 6.70 -4.01 -2.15
N THR A 159 7.99 -3.68 -2.02
CA THR A 159 9.08 -4.67 -2.01
C THR A 159 8.94 -5.69 -0.87
N LEU A 160 8.57 -5.24 0.34
CA LEU A 160 8.39 -6.13 1.48
C LEU A 160 7.21 -7.09 1.29
N VAL A 161 6.12 -6.60 0.71
CA VAL A 161 4.93 -7.39 0.39
C VAL A 161 5.25 -8.42 -0.69
N GLU A 162 5.91 -8.03 -1.78
CA GLU A 162 6.38 -8.95 -2.83
C GLU A 162 7.30 -10.04 -2.27
N ALA A 163 8.24 -9.68 -1.40
CA ALA A 163 9.15 -10.65 -0.76
C ALA A 163 8.43 -11.62 0.18
N SER A 164 7.28 -11.22 0.73
CA SER A 164 6.48 -12.04 1.65
C SER A 164 5.47 -12.95 0.93
N MET A 165 5.20 -12.72 -0.36
CA MET A 165 4.23 -13.51 -1.12
C MET A 165 4.71 -14.95 -1.37
N PRO A 166 3.81 -15.95 -1.24
CA PRO A 166 4.11 -17.30 -1.67
C PRO A 166 4.42 -17.35 -3.18
N ARG A 167 5.40 -18.15 -3.60
CA ARG A 167 5.85 -18.26 -5.00
C ARG A 167 4.72 -18.55 -6.01
N VAL A 168 3.63 -19.19 -5.55
CA VAL A 168 2.45 -19.52 -6.36
C VAL A 168 1.70 -18.26 -6.84
N PHE A 169 1.76 -17.16 -6.08
CA PHE A 169 1.11 -15.89 -6.40
C PHE A 169 2.03 -14.89 -7.14
N ASN A 170 3.34 -15.13 -7.21
CA ASN A 170 4.25 -14.27 -7.99
C ASN A 170 4.01 -14.38 -9.51
N GLY A 171 3.43 -15.48 -9.99
CA GLY A 171 3.14 -15.68 -11.41
C GLY A 171 2.03 -14.79 -11.96
N SER A 172 1.01 -14.47 -11.15
CA SER A 172 -0.13 -13.63 -11.55
C SER A 172 0.22 -12.14 -11.63
N LEU A 173 1.21 -11.66 -10.86
CA LEU A 173 1.66 -10.26 -10.93
C LEU A 173 2.48 -9.94 -12.19
N ARG A 174 3.19 -10.93 -12.75
CA ARG A 174 3.96 -10.73 -13.99
C ARG A 174 3.09 -10.41 -15.22
N TYR A 175 1.78 -10.68 -15.17
CA TYR A 175 0.85 -10.39 -16.25
C TYR A 175 0.35 -8.93 -16.30
N HIS A 176 0.56 -8.12 -15.26
CA HIS A 176 0.07 -6.74 -15.20
C HIS A 176 1.14 -5.65 -15.40
N HIS A 177 2.37 -6.04 -15.76
CA HIS A 177 3.42 -5.12 -16.22
C HIS A 177 3.54 -5.17 -17.75
N SER A 178 2.50 -4.70 -18.45
CA SER A 178 2.57 -4.34 -19.87
C SER A 178 1.84 -3.02 -20.09
#